data_AF-A0AA43QQ37-F1
#
_entry.id   AF-A0AA43QQ37-F1
#
_cell.length_a   1.000
_cell.length_b   1.000
_cell.length_c   1.000
_cell.angle_alpha   90.00
_cell.angle_beta   90.00
_cell.angle_gamma   90.00
#
_symmetry.space_group_name_H-M   'P 1'
#
loop_
_entity.id
_entity.type
_entity.pdbx_description
1 polymer ?
#
loop_
_entity_poly.entity_id
_entity_poly.type
_entity_poly.pdbx_seq_one_letter_code
_entity_poly.pdbx_strand_id
1 'polypeptide(L)'
;MALMSSPSDSETLRLFRAPDETTAEIDDHIKNHPISLNLRGKPEWTESRPHLKYPEPSRKHSLTAGTLMGPGRFDVPPIVFCDEQKLVSLAHVGGDMCGHVGMIHGGLLSIMLDEGLARCAFNSLPSKIGFTANLNVNFRNPSPANSYLLLTAETVKAEGRKCWVKGRIELLEDDEKPGKLLVEAEALYVEPKYAKVSSSKVGASLLLITLNSRSLDLCIDQHGSFLEIHRSQGLGATLSSRIYSDTHTRDKWEKSSFGAKHEQ
;
A
#
# COMPACT_ATOMS: atom_id res chain seq x y z
N MET A 1 -22.33 8.28 11.67
CA MET A 1 -21.12 8.55 10.85
C MET A 1 -21.12 7.53 9.72
N ALA A 2 -21.22 7.95 8.46
CA ALA A 2 -21.26 7.01 7.34
C ALA A 2 -19.93 6.25 7.22
N LEU A 3 -19.99 4.91 7.07
CA LEU A 3 -18.86 4.09 6.66
C LEU A 3 -18.43 4.59 5.26
N MET A 4 -17.33 5.34 5.18
CA MET A 4 -16.80 5.78 3.90
C MET A 4 -16.16 4.55 3.23
N SER A 5 -16.84 3.98 2.23
CA SER A 5 -16.29 2.92 1.40
C SER A 5 -15.06 3.40 0.64
N SER A 6 -14.04 2.55 0.48
CA SER A 6 -12.90 2.93 -0.37
C SER A 6 -13.32 3.20 -1.82
N PRO A 7 -12.72 4.21 -2.45
CA PRO A 7 -12.91 4.47 -3.88
C PRO A 7 -12.55 3.29 -4.77
N SER A 8 -13.28 3.13 -5.86
CA SER A 8 -12.95 2.23 -6.97
C SER A 8 -11.70 2.70 -7.74
N ASP A 9 -11.10 1.81 -8.53
CA ASP A 9 -9.93 2.13 -9.35
C ASP A 9 -10.16 3.35 -10.25
N SER A 10 -11.28 3.40 -10.96
CA SER A 10 -11.63 4.54 -11.81
C SER A 10 -11.85 5.85 -11.04
N GLU A 11 -12.38 5.78 -9.82
CA GLU A 11 -12.57 6.98 -8.99
C GLU A 11 -11.22 7.52 -8.53
N THR A 12 -10.28 6.65 -8.15
CA THR A 12 -8.95 7.08 -7.69
C THR A 12 -8.21 7.96 -8.69
N LEU A 13 -8.44 7.76 -10.00
CA LEU A 13 -7.82 8.55 -11.07
C LEU A 13 -8.24 10.03 -11.06
N ARG A 14 -9.37 10.36 -10.42
CA ARG A 14 -9.96 11.71 -10.39
C ARG A 14 -9.85 12.40 -9.03
N LEU A 15 -9.35 11.70 -8.01
CA LEU A 15 -9.30 12.21 -6.63
C LEU A 15 -8.11 13.14 -6.37
N PHE A 16 -7.02 12.97 -7.11
CA PHE A 16 -5.86 13.85 -6.95
C PHE A 16 -6.12 15.21 -7.60
N ARG A 17 -5.80 16.28 -6.87
CA ARG A 17 -5.81 17.65 -7.38
C ARG A 17 -4.46 18.26 -7.08
N ALA A 18 -3.72 18.61 -8.12
CA ALA A 18 -2.43 19.29 -7.97
C ALA A 18 -2.64 20.65 -7.26
N PRO A 19 -1.88 20.94 -6.20
CA PRO A 19 -1.98 22.22 -5.48
C PRO A 19 -1.30 23.38 -6.20
N ASP A 20 -0.38 23.10 -7.13
CA ASP A 20 0.43 24.06 -7.87
C ASP A 20 0.78 23.56 -9.29
N GLU A 21 1.35 24.45 -10.09
CA GLU A 21 1.72 24.20 -11.50
C GLU A 21 2.78 23.11 -11.62
N THR A 22 3.83 23.14 -10.80
CA THR A 22 4.88 22.11 -10.79
C THR A 22 4.31 20.71 -10.55
N THR A 23 3.42 20.57 -9.57
CA THR A 23 2.79 19.29 -9.27
C THR A 23 1.86 18.85 -10.40
N ALA A 24 1.20 19.80 -11.07
CA ALA A 24 0.37 19.50 -12.24
C ALA A 24 1.21 19.00 -13.42
N GLU A 25 2.36 19.62 -13.69
CA GLU A 25 3.30 19.18 -14.73
C GLU A 25 3.83 17.77 -14.47
N ILE A 26 4.20 17.46 -13.22
CA ILE A 26 4.64 16.12 -12.81
C ILE A 26 3.51 15.09 -13.04
N ASP A 27 2.29 15.44 -12.64
CA ASP A 27 1.12 14.57 -12.77
C ASP A 27 0.76 14.31 -14.24
N ASP A 28 0.80 15.36 -15.06
CA ASP A 28 0.54 15.30 -16.49
C ASP A 28 1.63 14.51 -17.22
N HIS A 29 2.89 14.63 -16.81
CA HIS A 29 3.98 13.85 -17.37
C HIS A 29 3.72 12.35 -17.23
N ILE A 30 3.43 11.85 -16.01
CA ILE A 30 3.18 10.41 -15.81
C ILE A 30 1.86 9.93 -16.43
N LYS A 31 0.83 10.79 -16.52
CA LYS A 31 -0.47 10.44 -17.14
C LYS A 31 -0.37 10.27 -18.65
N ASN A 32 0.39 11.16 -19.29
CA ASN A 32 0.50 11.29 -20.74
C ASN A 32 1.77 10.64 -21.30
N HIS A 33 2.60 10.05 -20.44
CA HIS A 33 3.75 9.26 -20.86
C HIS A 33 3.34 8.19 -21.90
N PRO A 34 4.12 7.94 -22.97
CA PRO A 34 3.80 6.94 -24.00
C PRO A 34 3.41 5.57 -23.43
N ILE A 35 4.13 5.09 -22.39
CA ILE A 35 3.80 3.85 -21.67
C ILE A 35 2.38 3.89 -21.08
N SER A 36 2.00 4.97 -20.39
CA SER A 36 0.67 5.12 -19.81
C SER A 36 -0.42 5.12 -20.87
N LEU A 37 -0.21 5.84 -21.97
CA LEU A 37 -1.15 5.87 -23.10
C LEU A 37 -1.29 4.49 -23.76
N ASN A 38 -0.17 3.78 -23.96
CA ASN A 38 -0.14 2.46 -24.55
C ASN A 38 -0.89 1.43 -23.69
N LEU A 39 -0.64 1.41 -22.37
CA LEU A 39 -1.31 0.48 -21.44
C LEU A 39 -2.79 0.80 -21.28
N ARG A 40 -3.17 2.07 -21.27
CA ARG A 40 -4.59 2.48 -21.20
C ARG A 40 -5.40 2.05 -22.44
N GLY A 41 -4.73 1.88 -23.58
CA GLY A 41 -5.35 1.37 -24.81
C GLY A 41 -5.60 -0.15 -24.81
N LYS A 42 -5.16 -0.87 -23.78
CA LYS A 42 -5.19 -2.34 -23.71
C LYS A 42 -6.22 -2.80 -22.66
N PRO A 43 -7.23 -3.58 -23.05
CA PRO A 43 -8.35 -3.94 -22.15
C PRO A 43 -7.95 -4.88 -21.00
N GLU A 44 -6.82 -5.58 -21.10
CA GLU A 44 -6.30 -6.46 -20.05
C GLU A 44 -5.67 -5.71 -18.87
N TRP A 45 -5.37 -4.41 -19.03
CA TRP A 45 -4.75 -3.59 -18.01
C TRP A 45 -5.79 -2.74 -17.28
N THR A 46 -5.73 -2.76 -15.95
CA THR A 46 -6.53 -1.88 -15.10
C THR A 46 -5.66 -0.76 -14.54
N GLU A 47 -6.03 0.49 -14.83
CA GLU A 47 -5.36 1.69 -14.33
C GLU A 47 -5.97 2.14 -12.99
N SER A 48 -5.11 2.54 -12.04
CA SER A 48 -5.53 3.06 -10.73
C SER A 48 -4.48 3.98 -10.10
N ARG A 49 -4.87 4.68 -9.02
CA ARG A 49 -3.96 5.34 -8.06
C ARG A 49 -4.15 4.70 -6.68
N PRO A 50 -3.44 3.61 -6.36
CA PRO A 50 -3.76 2.81 -5.19
C PRO A 50 -3.63 3.56 -3.85
N HIS A 51 -2.74 4.55 -3.79
CA HIS A 51 -2.55 5.43 -2.64
C HIS A 51 -3.83 6.22 -2.26
N LEU A 52 -4.74 6.42 -3.22
CA LEU A 52 -6.00 7.14 -3.01
C LEU A 52 -7.17 6.22 -2.65
N LYS A 53 -6.94 4.89 -2.59
CA LYS A 53 -7.94 3.94 -2.06
C LYS A 53 -8.15 4.08 -0.56
N TYR A 54 -7.17 4.60 0.18
CA TYR A 54 -7.31 4.85 1.60
C TYR A 54 -8.23 6.06 1.83
N PRO A 55 -9.30 5.92 2.64
CA PRO A 55 -10.08 7.06 3.11
C PRO A 55 -9.18 8.09 3.80
N GLU A 56 -9.51 9.37 3.66
CA GLU A 56 -8.68 10.48 4.15
C GLU A 56 -8.28 10.36 5.64
N PRO A 57 -9.17 9.95 6.57
CA PRO A 57 -8.80 9.83 7.99
C PRO A 57 -7.74 8.77 8.28
N SER A 58 -7.71 7.66 7.51
CA SER A 58 -6.75 6.57 7.68
C SER A 58 -5.50 6.73 6.81
N ARG A 59 -5.60 7.48 5.70
CA ARG A 59 -4.49 7.75 4.79
C ARG A 59 -3.26 8.33 5.49
N LYS A 60 -3.45 9.25 6.44
CA LYS A 60 -2.36 9.85 7.23
C LYS A 60 -1.56 8.87 8.09
N HIS A 61 -2.13 7.69 8.36
CA HIS A 61 -1.48 6.61 9.11
C HIS A 61 -0.85 5.55 8.21
N SER A 62 -0.97 5.69 6.89
CA SER A 62 -0.26 4.87 5.92
C SER A 62 1.10 5.48 5.61
N LEU A 63 2.15 4.64 5.66
CA LEU A 63 3.49 5.06 5.25
C LEU A 63 3.49 5.51 3.79
N THR A 64 2.93 4.71 2.90
CA THR A 64 3.02 4.90 1.45
C THR A 64 1.91 5.78 0.89
N ALA A 65 0.72 5.79 1.49
CA ALA A 65 -0.38 6.64 1.02
C ALA A 65 -0.45 8.00 1.75
N GLY A 66 0.25 8.15 2.87
CA GLY A 66 0.26 9.35 3.70
C GLY A 66 1.66 9.92 3.90
N THR A 67 2.43 9.33 4.80
CA THR A 67 3.73 9.87 5.29
C THR A 67 4.69 10.22 4.16
N LEU A 68 4.76 9.39 3.11
CA LEU A 68 5.66 9.62 1.98
C LEU A 68 5.07 10.51 0.88
N MET A 69 3.80 10.93 0.95
CA MET A 69 3.19 11.81 -0.06
C MET A 69 3.44 13.28 0.25
N GLY A 70 3.48 14.10 -0.81
CA GLY A 70 3.52 15.55 -0.73
C GLY A 70 4.77 16.16 -1.37
N PRO A 71 4.88 17.49 -1.35
CA PRO A 71 5.97 18.22 -2.02
C PRO A 71 7.35 17.74 -1.59
N GLY A 72 8.24 17.53 -2.55
CA GLY A 72 9.60 17.03 -2.33
C GLY A 72 9.67 15.53 -2.02
N ARG A 73 8.55 14.82 -1.92
CA ARG A 73 8.47 13.37 -1.62
C ARG A 73 7.97 12.60 -2.85
N PHE A 74 6.85 11.89 -2.76
CA PHE A 74 6.06 11.68 -3.97
C PHE A 74 5.09 12.86 -4.11
N ASP A 75 5.47 13.83 -4.93
CA ASP A 75 4.70 15.05 -5.19
C ASP A 75 3.32 14.73 -5.74
N VAL A 76 3.25 13.67 -6.55
CA VAL A 76 2.02 13.11 -7.09
C VAL A 76 1.89 11.65 -6.67
N PRO A 77 0.68 11.15 -6.36
CA PRO A 77 0.47 9.73 -6.19
C PRO A 77 0.97 8.97 -7.44
N PRO A 78 1.63 7.82 -7.34
CA PRO A 78 1.96 7.02 -8.51
C PRO A 78 0.72 6.54 -9.29
N ILE A 79 0.86 6.39 -10.60
CA ILE A 79 -0.11 5.67 -11.46
C ILE A 79 0.33 4.23 -11.56
N VAL A 80 -0.62 3.31 -11.41
CA VAL A 80 -0.37 1.87 -11.46
C VAL A 80 -1.31 1.22 -12.46
N PHE A 81 -0.74 0.42 -13.35
CA PHE A 81 -1.41 -0.48 -14.26
C PHE A 81 -1.16 -1.92 -13.83
N CYS A 82 -2.22 -2.72 -13.68
CA CYS A 82 -2.10 -4.14 -13.35
C CYS A 82 -2.88 -4.99 -14.34
N ASP A 83 -2.33 -6.16 -14.69
CA ASP A 83 -3.07 -7.29 -15.26
C ASP A 83 -3.08 -8.45 -14.24
N GLU A 84 -3.41 -9.68 -14.67
CA GLU A 84 -3.43 -10.87 -13.79
C GLU A 84 -2.07 -11.24 -13.18
N GLN A 85 -0.96 -10.94 -13.87
CA GLN A 85 0.38 -11.42 -13.52
C GLN A 85 1.47 -10.34 -13.55
N LYS A 86 1.15 -9.13 -14.00
CA LYS A 86 2.11 -8.05 -14.20
C LYS A 86 1.61 -6.74 -13.62
N LEU A 87 2.56 -5.90 -13.28
CA LEU A 87 2.32 -4.54 -12.82
C LEU A 87 3.33 -3.59 -13.44
N VAL A 88 2.84 -2.42 -13.83
CA VAL A 88 3.64 -1.28 -14.27
C VAL A 88 3.22 -0.06 -13.44
N SER A 89 4.18 0.63 -12.84
CA SER A 89 3.94 1.83 -12.05
C SER A 89 4.86 2.96 -12.47
N LEU A 90 4.29 4.14 -12.68
CA LEU A 90 5.02 5.36 -12.99
C LEU A 90 4.91 6.30 -11.79
N ALA A 91 6.06 6.80 -11.33
CA ALA A 91 6.15 7.64 -10.15
C ALA A 91 7.20 8.74 -10.33
N HIS A 92 7.00 9.89 -9.69
CA HIS A 92 8.04 10.89 -9.46
C HIS A 92 8.55 10.79 -8.02
N VAL A 93 9.86 10.94 -7.82
CA VAL A 93 10.49 10.97 -6.49
C VAL A 93 11.30 12.25 -6.31
N GLY A 94 10.90 13.06 -5.33
CA GLY A 94 11.50 14.33 -5.00
C GLY A 94 12.72 14.26 -4.08
N GLY A 95 13.36 15.41 -3.89
CA GLY A 95 14.61 15.56 -3.15
C GLY A 95 14.57 15.23 -1.66
N ASP A 96 13.44 15.33 -0.99
CA ASP A 96 13.33 15.05 0.45
C ASP A 96 13.42 13.56 0.77
N MET A 97 13.38 12.70 -0.26
CA MET A 97 13.58 11.26 -0.13
C MET A 97 15.04 10.83 -0.33
N CYS A 98 15.97 11.79 -0.33
CA CYS A 98 17.40 11.51 -0.45
C CYS A 98 17.96 10.79 0.79
N GLY A 99 18.89 9.87 0.56
CA GLY A 99 19.75 9.32 1.61
C GLY A 99 21.14 9.94 1.60
N HIS A 100 21.68 10.14 0.40
CA HIS A 100 22.89 10.91 0.14
C HIS A 100 22.50 12.16 -0.66
N VAL A 101 23.31 13.22 -0.60
CA VAL A 101 23.07 14.46 -1.35
C VAL A 101 22.78 14.15 -2.83
N GLY A 102 21.58 14.52 -3.28
CA GLY A 102 21.11 14.36 -4.66
C GLY A 102 20.71 12.94 -5.08
N MET A 103 20.73 11.96 -4.16
CA MET A 103 20.45 10.55 -4.46
C MET A 103 19.36 10.00 -3.53
N ILE A 104 18.31 9.45 -4.13
CA ILE A 104 17.19 8.80 -3.44
C ILE A 104 17.70 7.69 -2.52
N HIS A 105 17.16 7.65 -1.30
CA HIS A 105 17.53 6.67 -0.30
C HIS A 105 17.15 5.26 -0.79
N GLY A 106 18.08 4.32 -0.73
CA GLY A 106 17.83 2.94 -1.19
C GLY A 106 16.64 2.27 -0.49
N GLY A 107 16.41 2.60 0.78
CA GLY A 107 15.22 2.18 1.51
C GLY A 107 13.89 2.65 0.91
N LEU A 108 13.82 3.82 0.26
CA LEU A 108 12.62 4.25 -0.47
C LEU A 108 12.37 3.33 -1.66
N LEU A 109 13.40 3.02 -2.43
CA LEU A 109 13.31 2.13 -3.58
C LEU A 109 12.89 0.71 -3.14
N SER A 110 13.37 0.23 -1.99
CA SER A 110 12.91 -1.02 -1.39
C SER A 110 11.42 -0.98 -0.99
N ILE A 111 10.94 0.15 -0.44
CA ILE A 111 9.50 0.33 -0.12
C ILE A 111 8.66 0.31 -1.41
N MET A 112 9.12 0.99 -2.46
CA MET A 112 8.44 0.98 -3.77
C MET A 112 8.37 -0.43 -4.35
N LEU A 113 9.48 -1.18 -4.28
CA LEU A 113 9.53 -2.59 -4.71
C LEU A 113 8.57 -3.46 -3.89
N ASP A 114 8.53 -3.33 -2.56
CA ASP A 114 7.62 -4.11 -1.73
C ASP A 114 6.15 -3.85 -2.10
N GLU A 115 5.74 -2.58 -2.23
CA GLU A 115 4.37 -2.23 -2.62
C GLU A 115 4.00 -2.72 -4.02
N GLY A 116 4.89 -2.53 -5.00
CA GLY A 116 4.67 -2.95 -6.38
C GLY A 116 4.61 -4.47 -6.53
N LEU A 117 5.55 -5.19 -5.92
CA LEU A 117 5.59 -6.64 -5.98
C LEU A 117 4.41 -7.27 -5.22
N ALA A 118 4.00 -6.69 -4.09
CA ALA A 118 2.82 -7.15 -3.35
C ALA A 118 1.55 -7.06 -4.21
N ARG A 119 1.32 -5.92 -4.86
CA ARG A 119 0.16 -5.71 -5.73
C ARG A 119 0.14 -6.69 -6.90
N CYS A 120 1.29 -6.94 -7.52
CA CYS A 120 1.43 -7.96 -8.55
C CYS A 120 1.11 -9.37 -8.01
N ALA A 121 1.61 -9.69 -6.81
CA ALA A 121 1.40 -11.00 -6.19
C ALA A 121 -0.07 -11.29 -5.85
N PHE A 122 -0.81 -10.28 -5.38
CA PHE A 122 -2.16 -10.45 -4.86
C PHE A 122 -3.11 -11.02 -5.90
N ASN A 123 -3.01 -10.63 -7.17
CA ASN A 123 -3.85 -11.20 -8.23
C ASN A 123 -3.63 -12.70 -8.44
N SER A 124 -2.45 -13.20 -8.09
CA SER A 124 -2.08 -14.62 -8.20
C SER A 124 -2.32 -15.42 -6.91
N LEU A 125 -2.80 -14.79 -5.83
CA LEU A 125 -3.15 -15.47 -4.57
C LEU A 125 -4.65 -15.79 -4.51
N PRO A 126 -5.04 -17.00 -4.02
CA PRO A 126 -6.44 -17.43 -3.96
C PRO A 126 -7.41 -16.43 -3.33
N SER A 127 -7.01 -15.82 -2.21
CA SER A 127 -7.85 -14.85 -1.48
C SER A 127 -7.49 -13.39 -1.80
N LYS A 128 -6.58 -13.15 -2.76
CA LYS A 128 -6.06 -11.83 -3.13
C LYS A 128 -5.46 -11.01 -1.99
N ILE A 129 -4.96 -11.70 -0.96
CA ILE A 129 -4.32 -11.12 0.22
C ILE A 129 -3.03 -11.89 0.48
N GLY A 130 -1.95 -11.16 0.72
CA GLY A 130 -0.66 -11.75 1.08
C GLY A 130 0.16 -10.84 1.97
N PHE A 131 1.10 -11.42 2.69
CA PHE A 131 2.12 -10.71 3.44
C PHE A 131 3.50 -10.99 2.86
N THR A 132 4.36 -9.99 2.88
CA THR A 132 5.78 -10.12 2.52
C THR A 132 6.45 -11.10 3.48
N ALA A 133 6.90 -12.24 2.97
CA ALA A 133 7.68 -13.21 3.74
C ALA A 133 9.18 -13.03 3.49
N ASN A 134 9.56 -12.64 2.28
CA ASN A 134 10.93 -12.28 1.94
C ASN A 134 10.94 -11.23 0.83
N LEU A 135 11.89 -10.30 0.92
CA LEU A 135 12.22 -9.34 -0.10
C LEU A 135 13.75 -9.28 -0.21
N ASN A 136 14.30 -9.64 -1.37
CA ASN A 136 15.71 -9.56 -1.67
C ASN A 136 15.93 -8.49 -2.74
N VAL A 137 16.74 -7.48 -2.43
CA VAL A 137 16.91 -6.26 -3.23
C VAL A 137 18.37 -6.10 -3.65
N ASN A 138 18.61 -5.96 -4.95
CA ASN A 138 19.92 -5.70 -5.54
C ASN A 138 19.97 -4.28 -6.11
N PHE A 139 20.74 -3.40 -5.46
CA PHE A 139 21.00 -2.04 -5.96
C PHE A 139 22.04 -2.08 -7.08
N ARG A 140 21.68 -1.60 -8.26
CA ARG A 140 22.51 -1.64 -9.47
C ARG A 140 23.15 -0.30 -9.77
N ASN A 141 22.40 0.79 -9.62
CA ASN A 141 22.88 2.15 -9.88
C ASN A 141 22.29 3.17 -8.88
N PRO A 142 22.99 4.28 -8.60
CA PRO A 142 22.41 5.40 -7.85
C PRO A 142 21.17 5.97 -8.56
N SER A 143 20.16 6.37 -7.77
CA SER A 143 18.92 6.96 -8.25
C SER A 143 18.93 8.47 -7.98
N PRO A 144 19.02 9.33 -9.02
CA PRO A 144 18.95 10.78 -8.85
C PRO A 144 17.63 11.23 -8.22
N ALA A 145 17.70 12.28 -7.40
CA ALA A 145 16.51 12.98 -6.92
C ALA A 145 15.78 13.73 -8.05
N ASN A 146 14.50 14.04 -7.82
CA ASN A 146 13.61 14.72 -8.77
C ASN A 146 13.58 14.01 -10.14
N SER A 147 13.49 12.69 -10.10
CA SER A 147 13.46 11.83 -11.28
C SER A 147 12.15 11.07 -11.37
N TYR A 148 11.82 10.66 -12.59
CA TYR A 148 10.70 9.78 -12.86
C TYR A 148 11.19 8.33 -12.90
N LEU A 149 10.42 7.44 -12.28
CA LEU A 149 10.75 6.04 -12.09
C LEU A 149 9.68 5.15 -12.73
N LEU A 150 10.15 4.13 -13.43
CA LEU A 150 9.33 3.04 -13.96
C LEU A 150 9.57 1.79 -13.12
N LEU A 151 8.55 1.35 -12.39
CA LEU A 151 8.55 0.06 -11.71
C LEU A 151 7.80 -0.95 -12.57
N THR A 152 8.45 -2.06 -12.90
CA THR A 152 7.80 -3.21 -13.55
C THR A 152 7.93 -4.44 -12.67
N ALA A 153 6.85 -5.22 -12.54
CA ALA A 153 6.83 -6.47 -11.80
C ALA A 153 6.11 -7.57 -12.57
N GLU A 154 6.51 -8.81 -12.35
CA GLU A 154 5.83 -9.99 -12.87
C GLU A 154 5.82 -11.15 -11.86
N THR A 155 4.68 -11.83 -11.77
CA THR A 155 4.54 -13.08 -11.04
C THR A 155 5.32 -14.17 -11.75
N VAL A 156 6.33 -14.70 -11.07
CA VAL A 156 7.17 -15.81 -11.56
C VAL A 156 6.46 -17.14 -11.35
N LYS A 157 5.82 -17.29 -10.19
CA LYS A 157 5.28 -18.58 -9.75
C LYS A 157 4.23 -18.38 -8.65
N ALA A 158 3.15 -19.15 -8.69
CA ALA A 158 2.18 -19.22 -7.59
C ALA A 158 1.86 -20.69 -7.26
N GLU A 159 2.02 -21.07 -5.99
CA GLU A 159 1.71 -22.42 -5.49
C GLU A 159 1.02 -22.36 -4.13
N GLY A 160 -0.26 -22.77 -4.10
CA GLY A 160 -1.05 -22.83 -2.88
C GLY A 160 -1.20 -21.45 -2.23
N ARG A 161 -0.45 -21.21 -1.14
CA ARG A 161 -0.47 -19.92 -0.41
C ARG A 161 0.75 -19.05 -0.69
N LYS A 162 1.63 -19.44 -1.62
CA LYS A 162 2.90 -18.76 -1.89
C LYS A 162 2.87 -18.17 -3.29
N CYS A 163 3.32 -16.92 -3.42
CA CYS A 163 3.50 -16.27 -4.70
C CYS A 163 4.91 -15.66 -4.74
N TRP A 164 5.69 -16.04 -5.75
CA TRP A 164 7.01 -15.49 -6.04
C TRP A 164 6.86 -14.48 -7.17
N VAL A 165 7.39 -13.29 -6.93
CA VAL A 165 7.32 -12.16 -7.86
C VAL A 165 8.72 -11.58 -7.98
N LYS A 166 9.06 -11.10 -9.17
CA LYS A 166 10.26 -10.31 -9.39
C LYS A 166 9.89 -8.98 -10.02
N GLY A 167 10.75 -8.00 -9.85
CA GLY A 167 10.54 -6.71 -10.47
C GLY A 167 11.77 -5.83 -10.36
N ARG A 168 11.67 -4.67 -10.98
CA ARG A 168 12.78 -3.73 -11.11
C ARG A 168 12.26 -2.31 -11.21
N ILE A 169 13.12 -1.38 -10.84
CA ILE A 169 12.91 0.05 -11.03
C ILE A 169 14.00 0.56 -11.97
N GLU A 170 13.56 1.23 -13.02
CA GLU A 170 14.37 1.89 -14.02
C GLU A 170 14.07 3.39 -13.98
N LEU A 171 14.99 4.22 -14.47
CA LEU A 171 14.62 5.60 -14.82
C LEU A 171 13.55 5.56 -15.91
N LEU A 172 12.58 6.46 -15.81
CA LEU A 172 11.62 6.71 -16.87
C LEU A 172 12.24 7.75 -17.82
N GLU A 173 12.55 7.34 -19.03
CA GLU A 173 12.99 8.22 -20.12
C GLU A 173 11.76 8.72 -20.89
N ASP A 174 11.83 9.88 -21.53
CA ASP A 174 10.70 10.48 -22.28
C ASP A 174 10.25 9.64 -23.49
N ASP A 175 11.11 8.75 -23.98
CA ASP A 175 10.81 7.82 -25.05
C ASP A 175 10.53 6.40 -24.52
N GLU A 176 9.97 5.51 -25.36
CA GLU A 176 9.70 4.13 -24.97
C GLU A 176 10.98 3.27 -24.81
N LYS A 177 12.16 3.88 -24.68
CA LYS A 177 13.40 3.14 -24.49
C LYS A 177 13.54 2.70 -23.04
N PRO A 178 14.18 1.54 -22.80
CA PRO A 178 14.55 1.15 -21.45
C PRO A 178 15.48 2.20 -20.84
N GLY A 179 15.05 2.79 -19.73
CA GLY A 179 15.91 3.66 -18.95
C GLY A 179 16.94 2.88 -18.13
N LYS A 180 17.76 3.63 -17.40
CA LYS A 180 18.83 3.04 -16.59
C LYS A 180 18.26 2.20 -15.45
N LEU A 181 18.65 0.93 -15.37
CA LEU A 181 18.30 0.04 -14.25
C LEU A 181 18.89 0.54 -12.93
N LEU A 182 18.05 0.82 -11.94
CA LEU A 182 18.46 1.33 -10.64
C LEU A 182 18.52 0.23 -9.60
N VAL A 183 17.45 -0.55 -9.51
CA VAL A 183 17.30 -1.62 -8.51
C VAL A 183 16.43 -2.74 -9.08
N GLU A 184 16.69 -3.96 -8.65
CA GLU A 184 15.83 -5.11 -8.92
C GLU A 184 15.63 -5.95 -7.66
N ALA A 185 14.53 -6.67 -7.61
CA ALA A 185 14.19 -7.51 -6.47
C ALA A 185 13.43 -8.77 -6.84
N GLU A 186 13.59 -9.76 -5.97
CA GLU A 186 12.78 -10.96 -5.90
C GLU A 186 12.09 -10.99 -4.54
N ALA A 187 10.82 -11.37 -4.53
CA ALA A 187 10.02 -11.40 -3.32
C ALA A 187 9.15 -12.66 -3.24
N LEU A 188 8.88 -13.08 -2.00
CA LEU A 188 7.93 -14.13 -1.67
C LEU A 188 6.81 -13.53 -0.83
N TYR A 189 5.60 -13.64 -1.34
CA TYR A 189 4.36 -13.30 -0.63
C TYR A 189 3.65 -14.56 -0.18
N VAL A 190 3.06 -14.52 1.01
CA VAL A 190 2.35 -15.66 1.60
C VAL A 190 0.96 -15.25 2.07
N GLU A 191 -0.06 -15.93 1.55
CA GLU A 191 -1.44 -15.80 2.02
C GLU A 191 -1.57 -16.34 3.45
N PRO A 192 -2.16 -15.58 4.40
CA PRO A 192 -2.35 -16.05 5.75
C PRO A 192 -3.32 -17.23 5.82
N LYS A 193 -3.10 -18.17 6.75
CA LYS A 193 -3.92 -19.38 6.87
C LYS A 193 -5.41 -19.10 7.13
N TYR A 194 -5.72 -17.99 7.78
CA TYR A 194 -7.10 -17.60 8.12
C TYR A 194 -7.86 -16.94 6.95
N ALA A 195 -7.20 -16.64 5.83
CA ALA A 195 -7.88 -16.04 4.68
C ALA A 195 -9.04 -16.90 4.15
N LYS A 196 -8.88 -18.23 4.13
CA LYS A 196 -9.92 -19.18 3.67
C LYS A 196 -11.19 -19.23 4.54
N VAL A 197 -11.11 -18.82 5.81
CA VAL A 197 -12.25 -18.91 6.76
C VAL A 197 -13.29 -17.82 6.49
N SER A 198 -12.87 -16.75 5.84
CA SER A 198 -13.73 -15.59 5.57
C SER A 198 -14.53 -15.69 4.27
N SER A 199 -14.01 -16.40 3.27
CA SER A 199 -14.66 -16.56 1.98
C SER A 199 -15.76 -17.62 1.99
N SER A 200 -15.84 -18.47 3.02
CA SER A 200 -16.73 -19.63 3.06
C SER A 200 -17.86 -19.58 4.09
N LYS A 201 -17.89 -18.60 5.02
CA LYS A 201 -19.00 -18.46 6.00
C LYS A 201 -19.45 -17.04 6.32
N VAL A 202 -19.00 -16.03 5.58
CA VAL A 202 -19.45 -14.65 5.81
C VAL A 202 -19.83 -14.04 4.47
N GLY A 203 -21.12 -13.80 4.27
CA GLY A 203 -21.54 -12.86 3.24
C GLY A 203 -20.84 -11.54 3.49
N ALA A 204 -20.12 -11.06 2.47
CA ALA A 204 -19.47 -9.76 2.36
C ALA A 204 -19.38 -8.95 3.67
N SER A 205 -18.18 -8.94 4.26
CA SER A 205 -17.68 -8.06 5.33
C SER A 205 -17.10 -8.89 6.47
N LEU A 206 -15.88 -8.57 6.89
CA LEU A 206 -15.15 -9.12 8.04
C LEU A 206 -14.22 -10.33 7.76
N LEU A 207 -12.96 -10.04 7.41
CA LEU A 207 -11.81 -10.92 7.70
C LEU A 207 -11.16 -10.51 9.01
N LEU A 208 -11.10 -11.43 9.98
CA LEU A 208 -10.26 -11.31 11.16
C LEU A 208 -8.80 -11.67 10.85
N ILE A 209 -7.87 -10.80 11.21
CA ILE A 209 -6.47 -11.16 11.44
C ILE A 209 -6.31 -11.50 12.92
N THR A 210 -5.79 -12.70 13.22
CA THR A 210 -5.29 -13.04 14.56
C THR A 210 -3.78 -13.05 14.50
N LEU A 211 -3.12 -12.11 15.19
CA LEU A 211 -1.69 -12.18 15.49
C LEU A 211 -1.52 -12.41 16.99
N ASN A 212 -0.79 -13.46 17.31
CA ASN A 212 -0.47 -13.84 18.67
C ASN A 212 0.75 -13.06 19.16
N SER A 213 0.54 -11.84 19.65
CA SER A 213 1.36 -11.26 20.70
C SER A 213 0.54 -10.21 21.42
N ARG A 214 0.46 -10.34 22.74
CA ARG A 214 -0.32 -9.49 23.64
C ARG A 214 -0.17 -8.01 23.28
N SER A 215 -1.31 -7.38 23.02
CA SER A 215 -1.58 -5.93 23.03
C SER A 215 -1.74 -5.26 21.66
N LEU A 216 -3.02 -5.11 21.29
CA LEU A 216 -3.64 -4.15 20.36
C LEU A 216 -3.43 -4.40 18.85
N ASP A 217 -4.49 -4.90 18.21
CA ASP A 217 -4.57 -5.21 16.77
C ASP A 217 -5.27 -4.08 15.99
N LEU A 218 -4.62 -3.57 14.93
CA LEU A 218 -5.20 -2.68 13.92
C LEU A 218 -5.11 -3.38 12.55
N CYS A 219 -6.23 -3.51 11.83
CA CYS A 219 -6.28 -4.08 10.49
C CYS A 219 -7.00 -3.13 9.53
N ILE A 220 -6.44 -2.91 8.34
CA ILE A 220 -7.08 -2.18 7.23
C ILE A 220 -7.34 -3.18 6.11
N ASP A 221 -8.60 -3.30 5.68
CA ASP A 221 -8.95 -4.03 4.48
C ASP A 221 -8.70 -3.19 3.22
N GLN A 222 -8.95 -3.76 2.03
CA GLN A 222 -8.96 -3.03 0.76
C GLN A 222 -10.00 -1.87 0.71
N HIS A 223 -10.78 -1.69 1.78
CA HIS A 223 -11.80 -0.67 1.97
C HIS A 223 -11.57 0.33 3.13
N GLY A 224 -10.40 0.30 3.81
CA GLY A 224 -9.97 1.36 4.72
C GLY A 224 -10.60 1.43 6.13
N SER A 225 -11.31 0.41 6.63
CA SER A 225 -12.07 0.48 7.92
C SER A 225 -11.39 -0.18 9.14
N PHE A 226 -11.58 0.36 10.35
CA PHE A 226 -10.98 -0.10 11.64
C PHE A 226 -12.03 -0.57 12.68
N LEU A 227 -11.73 -1.63 13.46
CA LEU A 227 -12.57 -2.17 14.54
C LEU A 227 -11.72 -2.69 15.73
N GLU A 228 -12.19 -2.50 16.98
CA GLU A 228 -11.53 -2.95 18.23
C GLU A 228 -12.32 -4.08 18.91
N ILE A 229 -11.65 -5.15 19.37
CA ILE A 229 -12.28 -6.36 19.94
C ILE A 229 -11.61 -6.74 21.28
N HIS A 230 -12.39 -6.91 22.35
CA HIS A 230 -11.91 -7.46 23.63
C HIS A 230 -12.17 -8.98 23.75
N ARG A 231 -11.16 -9.77 24.16
CA ARG A 231 -11.33 -11.17 24.59
C ARG A 231 -11.42 -11.27 26.12
N SER A 232 -12.41 -11.99 26.66
CA SER A 232 -12.36 -12.54 28.02
C SER A 232 -11.71 -13.92 28.02
N GLN A 233 -10.95 -14.26 29.06
CA GLN A 233 -10.31 -15.57 29.19
C GLN A 233 -11.26 -16.56 29.88
N GLY A 234 -11.58 -17.68 29.20
CA GLY A 234 -12.35 -18.79 29.76
C GLY A 234 -12.86 -19.75 28.69
N LEU A 235 -12.84 -21.05 28.99
CA LEU A 235 -13.40 -22.12 28.16
C LEU A 235 -14.93 -21.96 28.07
N GLY A 236 -15.37 -21.18 27.07
CA GLY A 236 -16.77 -20.83 26.84
C GLY A 236 -16.90 -19.36 26.46
N ALA A 237 -16.46 -18.97 25.26
CA ALA A 237 -16.48 -17.57 24.84
C ALA A 237 -17.84 -17.20 24.22
N THR A 238 -18.62 -16.39 24.92
CA THR A 238 -19.69 -15.55 24.36
C THR A 238 -19.09 -14.27 23.79
N LEU A 239 -19.40 -13.95 22.52
CA LEU A 239 -19.08 -12.66 21.91
C LEU A 239 -20.03 -11.59 22.48
N SER A 240 -19.48 -10.64 23.23
CA SER A 240 -20.17 -9.39 23.58
C SER A 240 -19.52 -8.26 22.80
N SER A 241 -20.20 -7.75 21.77
CA SER A 241 -19.83 -6.50 21.11
C SER A 241 -20.27 -5.32 21.97
N ARG A 242 -19.36 -4.41 22.31
CA ARG A 242 -19.72 -3.09 22.85
C ARG A 242 -19.31 -2.03 21.86
N ILE A 243 -20.31 -1.38 21.26
CA ILE A 243 -20.10 -0.20 20.42
C ILE A 243 -19.96 0.98 21.37
N TYR A 244 -18.75 1.51 21.52
CA TYR A 244 -18.55 2.77 22.25
C TYR A 244 -18.85 3.93 21.30
N SER A 245 -19.94 4.65 21.58
CA SER A 245 -20.49 5.68 20.70
C SER A 245 -20.32 7.11 21.22
N ASP A 246 -19.59 7.36 22.32
CA ASP A 246 -19.46 8.73 22.83
C ASP A 246 -18.22 9.08 23.67
N THR A 247 -17.81 10.34 23.54
CA THR A 247 -16.58 10.95 24.10
C THR A 247 -16.47 10.90 25.62
N HIS A 248 -17.60 10.83 26.34
CA HIS A 248 -17.64 10.82 27.81
C HIS A 248 -17.09 9.54 28.46
N THR A 249 -16.94 8.46 27.68
CA THR A 249 -16.40 7.17 28.15
C THR A 249 -14.88 7.07 28.07
N ARG A 250 -14.23 7.98 27.33
CA ARG A 250 -12.77 8.03 27.14
C ARG A 250 -12.03 8.56 28.38
N ASP A 251 -12.60 9.55 29.08
CA ASP A 251 -12.03 10.12 30.32
C ASP A 251 -12.02 9.13 31.49
N LYS A 252 -12.98 8.20 31.54
CA LYS A 252 -12.97 7.11 32.54
C LYS A 252 -11.91 6.06 32.25
N TRP A 253 -11.56 5.85 30.97
CA TRP A 253 -10.56 4.88 30.53
C TRP A 253 -9.12 5.38 30.74
N GLU A 254 -8.85 6.67 30.49
CA GLU A 254 -7.54 7.28 30.77
C GLU A 254 -7.21 7.24 32.27
N LYS A 255 -8.19 7.52 33.14
CA LYS A 255 -8.02 7.46 34.60
C LYS A 255 -7.87 6.04 35.16
N SER A 256 -8.42 5.01 34.51
CA SER A 256 -8.28 3.62 34.98
C SER A 256 -7.02 2.92 34.46
N SER A 257 -6.47 3.37 33.33
CA SER A 257 -5.35 2.68 32.65
C SER A 257 -3.98 3.28 33.00
N PHE A 258 -3.93 4.55 33.40
CA PHE A 258 -2.72 5.23 33.88
C PHE A 258 -2.88 5.61 35.35
N GLY A 259 -2.86 4.61 36.24
CA GLY A 259 -2.72 4.87 37.68
C GLY A 259 -1.36 5.50 37.96
N ALA A 260 -1.34 6.83 38.15
CA ALA A 260 -0.18 7.56 38.63
C ALA A 260 0.18 7.05 40.05
N LYS A 261 1.30 6.33 40.18
CA LYS A 261 2.01 6.22 41.44
C LYS A 261 2.84 7.50 41.63
N HIS A 262 2.24 8.50 42.26
CA HIS A 262 3.01 9.44 43.07
C HIS A 262 3.26 8.75 44.41
N GLU A 263 4.50 8.33 44.68
CA GLU A 263 4.97 8.04 46.02
C GLU A 263 5.86 9.20 46.46
N GLN A 264 5.52 9.74 47.64
CA GLN A 264 6.26 10.73 48.43
C GLN A 264 7.49 10.10 49.08
#